data_AF-A0A944Z7M4-F1
#
_entry.id   AF-A0A944Z7M4-F1
#
_cell.length_a   1.000
_cell.length_b   1.000
_cell.length_c   1.000
_cell.angle_alpha   90.00
_cell.angle_beta   90.00
_cell.angle_gamma   90.00
#
_symmetry.space_group_name_H-M   'P 1'
#
loop_
_entity.id
_entity.type
_entity.pdbx_description
1 polymer ?
#
loop_
_entity_poly.entity_id
_entity_poly.type
_entity_poly.pdbx_seq_one_letter_code
_entity_poly.pdbx_strand_id
1 'polypeptide(L)'
;AEVLELLKWNEGNSSGHGLACVSWDGAVHPDQFWREHTFGNVRERKFGEIWEDKSNDLLMKLKKKKDYVTGRCSKCKWLDICGGNFRARAESVHGDIWEPDPACYLTDEEIGLLADVPLAVE
;
A
#
# COMPACT_ATOMS: atom_id res chain seq x y z
N ALA A 1 -14.05 13.75 15.39
CA ALA A 1 -14.76 12.84 14.46
C ALA A 1 -14.41 13.18 13.01
N GLU A 2 -14.60 14.42 12.56
CA GLU A 2 -14.37 14.83 11.15
C GLU A 2 -12.96 14.56 10.61
N VAL A 3 -11.90 14.96 11.34
CA VAL A 3 -10.50 14.76 10.88
C VAL A 3 -10.18 13.28 10.64
N LEU A 4 -10.66 12.38 11.50
CA LEU A 4 -10.41 10.95 11.37
C LEU A 4 -11.06 10.38 10.10
N GLU A 5 -12.26 10.84 9.77
CA GLU A 5 -12.96 10.43 8.55
C GLU A 5 -12.26 10.95 7.30
N LEU A 6 -11.76 12.20 7.32
CA LEU A 6 -10.95 12.74 6.22
C LEU A 6 -9.64 11.97 6.02
N LEU A 7 -9.01 11.53 7.11
CA LEU A 7 -7.79 10.70 7.05
C LEU A 7 -8.08 9.32 6.45
N LYS A 8 -9.19 8.68 6.83
CA LYS A 8 -9.62 7.41 6.24
C LYS A 8 -10.00 7.56 4.76
N TRP A 9 -10.55 8.70 4.37
CA TRP A 9 -10.88 8.98 2.97
C TRP A 9 -9.62 9.12 2.10
N ASN A 10 -8.62 9.85 2.59
CA ASN A 10 -7.38 10.08 1.84
C ASN A 10 -6.47 8.83 1.81
N GLU A 11 -6.54 8.01 2.85
CA GLU A 11 -5.61 6.90 3.11
C GLU A 11 -4.14 7.35 3.05
N GLY A 12 -3.22 6.37 2.93
CA GLY A 12 -1.79 6.59 2.73
C GLY A 12 -1.39 6.48 1.26
N ASN A 13 -0.17 6.02 1.03
CA ASN A 13 0.37 5.82 -0.32
C ASN A 13 -0.62 5.04 -1.22
N SER A 14 -0.97 5.61 -2.37
CA SER A 14 -2.06 5.13 -3.24
C SER A 14 -1.59 4.45 -4.52
N SER A 15 -0.37 3.92 -4.54
CA SER A 15 0.24 3.28 -5.72
C SER A 15 -0.60 2.12 -6.24
N GLY A 16 -0.93 2.14 -7.53
CA GLY A 16 -1.77 1.11 -8.16
C GLY A 16 -3.25 1.15 -7.77
N HIS A 17 -3.67 2.07 -6.89
CA HIS A 17 -5.06 2.28 -6.50
C HIS A 17 -5.59 3.63 -7.01
N GLY A 18 -5.15 4.72 -6.37
CA GLY A 18 -5.51 6.11 -6.73
C GLY A 18 -4.40 6.87 -7.44
N LEU A 19 -3.20 6.29 -7.54
CA LEU A 19 -2.05 6.85 -8.22
C LEU A 19 -1.58 5.91 -9.33
N ALA A 20 -1.21 6.49 -10.47
CA ALA A 20 -0.57 5.84 -11.60
C ALA A 20 0.52 6.77 -12.15
N CYS A 21 1.58 6.21 -12.74
CA CYS A 21 2.59 7.01 -13.43
C CYS A 21 2.69 6.53 -14.89
N VAL A 22 2.54 7.47 -15.82
CA VAL A 22 2.87 7.25 -17.24
C VAL A 22 4.23 7.88 -17.49
N SER A 23 5.19 7.01 -17.83
CA SER A 23 6.55 7.39 -18.15
C SER A 23 6.67 8.14 -19.48
N TRP A 24 7.80 8.82 -19.66
CA TRP A 24 8.20 9.51 -20.89
C TRP A 24 8.18 8.63 -22.15
N ASP A 25 8.39 7.32 -22.00
CA ASP A 25 8.32 6.31 -23.07
C ASP A 25 6.91 5.69 -23.23
N GLY A 26 5.95 6.11 -22.42
CA GLY A 26 4.57 5.61 -22.38
C GLY A 26 4.34 4.42 -21.44
N ALA A 27 5.37 3.88 -20.79
CA ALA A 27 5.21 2.78 -19.84
C ALA A 27 4.35 3.20 -18.64
N VAL A 28 3.46 2.32 -18.19
CA VAL A 28 2.55 2.56 -17.07
C VAL A 28 3.05 1.82 -15.83
N HIS A 29 3.27 2.58 -14.75
CA HIS A 29 3.77 2.11 -13.47
C HIS A 29 2.76 2.40 -12.34
N PRO A 30 2.84 1.70 -11.20
CA PRO A 30 1.96 1.94 -10.06
C PRO A 30 2.17 3.32 -9.43
N ASP A 31 3.37 3.88 -9.49
CA ASP A 31 3.68 5.27 -9.11
C ASP A 31 5.01 5.73 -9.75
N GLN A 32 5.45 6.95 -9.42
CA GLN A 32 6.66 7.55 -10.02
C GLN A 32 7.99 6.98 -9.50
N PHE A 33 7.97 6.29 -8.37
CA PHE A 33 9.13 5.77 -7.65
C PHE A 33 9.29 4.24 -7.79
N TRP A 34 8.21 3.53 -8.13
CA TRP A 34 8.20 2.08 -8.24
C TRP A 34 8.19 1.63 -9.71
N ARG A 35 9.39 1.57 -10.28
CA ARG A 35 9.62 1.45 -11.74
C ARG A 35 9.93 0.02 -12.17
N GLU A 36 10.16 -0.86 -11.20
CA GLU A 36 10.42 -2.29 -11.34
C GLU A 36 9.21 -3.04 -11.88
N HIS A 37 7.99 -2.52 -11.64
CA HIS A 37 6.74 -3.08 -12.17
C HIS A 37 6.17 -2.18 -13.25
N THR A 38 5.92 -2.76 -14.42
CA THR A 38 5.28 -2.10 -15.57
C THR A 38 4.02 -2.89 -15.94
N PHE A 39 2.90 -2.20 -16.09
CA PHE A 39 1.60 -2.82 -16.39
C PHE A 39 1.24 -2.81 -17.88
N GLY A 40 1.91 -1.97 -18.67
CA GLY A 40 1.71 -1.85 -20.11
C GLY A 40 2.26 -0.54 -20.65
N ASN A 41 1.96 -0.21 -21.91
CA ASN A 41 2.37 1.05 -22.52
C ASN A 41 1.19 1.73 -23.23
N VAL A 42 0.96 3.02 -22.94
CA VAL A 42 -0.16 3.80 -23.51
C VAL A 42 -0.03 4.03 -25.02
N ARG A 43 1.16 3.80 -25.59
CA ARG A 43 1.41 3.86 -27.03
C ARG A 43 0.89 2.61 -27.76
N GLU A 44 0.61 1.53 -27.04
CA GLU A 44 0.17 0.24 -27.58
C GLU A 44 -1.32 -0.03 -27.32
N ARG A 45 -1.83 0.38 -26.15
CA ARG A 45 -3.20 0.14 -25.70
C ARG A 45 -3.68 1.29 -24.82
N LYS A 46 -5.01 1.48 -24.71
CA LYS A 46 -5.55 2.62 -23.93
C LYS A 46 -5.21 2.47 -22.46
N PHE A 47 -4.94 3.59 -21.78
CA PHE A 47 -4.63 3.58 -20.34
C PHE A 47 -5.69 2.84 -19.52
N GLY A 48 -6.99 3.09 -19.77
CA GLY A 48 -8.08 2.41 -19.06
C GLY A 48 -8.06 0.88 -19.23
N GLU A 49 -7.71 0.40 -20.43
CA GLU A 49 -7.59 -1.05 -20.70
C GLU A 49 -6.42 -1.65 -19.92
N ILE A 50 -5.29 -0.95 -19.82
CA ILE A 50 -4.13 -1.36 -19.01
C ILE A 50 -4.50 -1.35 -17.51
N TRP A 51 -5.12 -0.26 -17.06
CA TRP A 51 -5.38 -0.01 -15.64
C TRP A 51 -6.49 -0.92 -15.09
N GLU A 52 -7.42 -1.35 -15.93
CA GLU A 52 -8.52 -2.26 -15.56
C GLU A 52 -8.28 -3.72 -15.95
N ASP A 53 -7.10 -4.05 -16.50
CA ASP A 53 -6.75 -5.40 -16.92
C ASP A 53 -6.70 -6.34 -15.70
N LYS A 54 -7.73 -7.18 -15.57
CA LYS A 54 -7.85 -8.17 -14.49
C LYS A 54 -6.84 -9.30 -14.58
N SER A 55 -6.14 -9.46 -15.71
CA SER A 55 -5.05 -10.43 -15.83
C SER A 55 -3.79 -10.00 -15.07
N ASN A 56 -3.67 -8.72 -14.73
CA ASN A 56 -2.56 -8.21 -13.93
C ASN A 56 -2.82 -8.42 -12.43
N ASP A 57 -2.34 -9.54 -11.89
CA ASP A 57 -2.54 -9.91 -10.48
C ASP A 57 -2.00 -8.84 -9.52
N LEU A 58 -0.80 -8.30 -9.77
CA LEU A 58 -0.20 -7.29 -8.91
C LEU A 58 -1.07 -6.02 -8.84
N LEU A 59 -1.49 -5.47 -9.98
CA LEU A 59 -2.32 -4.27 -10.00
C LEU A 59 -3.67 -4.51 -9.30
N MET A 60 -4.28 -5.67 -9.52
CA MET A 60 -5.54 -6.02 -8.84
C MET A 60 -5.36 -6.13 -7.32
N LYS A 61 -4.24 -6.68 -6.86
CA LYS A 61 -3.91 -6.74 -5.43
C LYS A 61 -3.60 -5.37 -4.86
N LEU A 62 -2.88 -4.50 -5.58
CA LEU A 62 -2.59 -3.13 -5.14
C LEU A 62 -3.87 -2.31 -4.94
N LYS A 63 -4.88 -2.49 -5.81
CA LYS A 63 -6.20 -1.87 -5.63
C LYS A 63 -6.91 -2.29 -4.35
N LYS A 64 -6.53 -3.44 -3.78
CA LYS A 64 -7.08 -4.02 -2.54
C LYS A 64 -5.98 -4.29 -1.52
N LYS A 65 -4.91 -3.46 -1.52
CA LYS A 65 -3.68 -3.68 -0.74
C LYS A 65 -3.92 -4.08 0.72
N LYS A 66 -4.94 -3.50 1.36
CA LYS A 66 -5.31 -3.75 2.77
C LYS A 66 -5.65 -5.21 3.04
N ASP A 67 -6.16 -5.93 2.05
CA ASP A 67 -6.54 -7.34 2.16
C ASP A 67 -5.32 -8.28 2.11
N TYR A 68 -4.18 -7.79 1.62
CA TYR A 68 -3.00 -8.61 1.34
C TYR A 68 -1.81 -8.34 2.27
N VAL A 69 -1.75 -7.19 2.94
CA VAL A 69 -0.64 -6.89 3.87
C VAL A 69 -0.55 -7.92 5.00
N THR A 70 0.67 -8.31 5.35
CA THR A 70 0.96 -9.36 6.34
C THR A 70 1.46 -8.76 7.67
N GLY A 71 1.83 -9.65 8.60
CA GLY A 71 2.48 -9.28 9.85
C GLY A 71 1.64 -8.34 10.72
N ARG A 72 2.32 -7.37 11.35
CA ARG A 72 1.68 -6.40 12.25
C ARG A 72 0.67 -5.49 11.55
N CYS A 73 0.85 -5.23 10.25
CA CYS A 73 -0.06 -4.38 9.48
C CYS A 73 -1.45 -4.99 9.36
N SER A 74 -1.55 -6.32 9.19
CA SER A 74 -2.84 -7.04 9.05
C SER A 74 -3.78 -6.89 10.26
N LYS A 75 -3.23 -6.54 11.43
CA LYS A 75 -3.96 -6.37 12.69
C LYS A 75 -3.93 -4.92 13.20
N CYS A 76 -3.37 -3.99 12.43
CA CYS A 76 -3.18 -2.61 12.84
C CYS A 76 -4.50 -1.83 12.78
N LYS A 77 -4.88 -1.18 13.90
CA LYS A 77 -6.10 -0.35 13.95
C LYS A 77 -6.08 0.88 13.04
N TRP A 78 -4.89 1.27 12.56
CA TRP A 78 -4.69 2.41 11.66
C TRP A 78 -4.58 1.99 10.18
N LEU A 79 -4.79 0.71 9.85
CA LEU A 79 -4.64 0.22 8.48
C LEU A 79 -5.54 0.95 7.48
N ASP A 80 -6.75 1.36 7.87
CA ASP A 80 -7.64 2.13 6.99
C ASP A 80 -7.18 3.57 6.73
N ILE A 81 -6.24 4.09 7.52
CA ILE A 81 -5.64 5.41 7.29
C ILE A 81 -4.31 5.26 6.56
N CYS A 82 -3.50 4.28 6.94
CA CYS A 82 -2.16 4.09 6.39
C CYS A 82 -2.19 3.34 5.05
N GLY A 83 -3.14 2.42 4.89
CA GLY A 83 -3.29 1.54 3.74
C GLY A 83 -2.06 0.65 3.50
N GLY A 84 -1.27 0.35 4.54
CA GLY A 84 -0.01 -0.37 4.40
C GLY A 84 1.16 0.51 3.93
N ASN A 85 0.97 1.76 3.51
CA ASN A 85 2.06 2.62 3.04
C ASN A 85 2.89 2.00 1.88
N PHE A 86 4.17 2.35 1.73
CA PHE A 86 4.87 2.27 0.46
C PHE A 86 5.37 0.84 0.16
N ARG A 87 4.65 0.14 -0.71
CA ARG A 87 4.86 -1.27 -1.03
C ARG A 87 6.21 -1.54 -1.73
N ALA A 88 6.70 -0.60 -2.53
CA ALA A 88 8.04 -0.68 -3.13
C ALA A 88 9.15 -0.77 -2.07
N ARG A 89 8.96 -0.10 -0.92
CA ARG A 89 9.92 -0.16 0.19
C ARG A 89 9.92 -1.53 0.85
N ALA A 90 8.74 -2.10 1.06
CA ALA A 90 8.62 -3.47 1.59
C ALA A 90 9.29 -4.47 0.66
N GLU A 91 9.02 -4.38 -0.65
CA GLU A 91 9.67 -5.22 -1.66
C GLU A 91 11.19 -5.07 -1.67
N SER A 92 11.70 -3.84 -1.65
CA SER A 92 13.15 -3.59 -1.69
C SER A 92 13.90 -4.13 -0.48
N VAL A 93 13.27 -4.19 0.70
CA VAL A 93 13.92 -4.61 1.94
C VAL A 93 13.71 -6.11 2.21
N HIS A 94 12.50 -6.61 1.96
CA HIS A 94 12.12 -7.98 2.32
C HIS A 94 12.08 -8.95 1.13
N GLY A 95 12.10 -8.43 -0.10
CA GLY A 95 11.79 -9.23 -1.30
C GLY A 95 10.30 -9.61 -1.40
N ASP A 96 9.45 -9.06 -0.53
CA ASP A 96 8.01 -9.30 -0.51
C ASP A 96 7.26 -7.96 -0.37
N ILE A 97 6.34 -7.74 -1.32
CA ILE A 97 5.51 -6.53 -1.46
C ILE A 97 4.52 -6.39 -0.29
N TRP A 98 4.12 -7.51 0.31
CA TRP A 98 3.04 -7.56 1.29
C TRP A 98 3.52 -7.48 2.74
N GLU A 99 4.82 -7.57 2.96
CA GLU A 99 5.41 -7.39 4.27
C GLU A 99 5.15 -5.96 4.83
N PRO A 100 5.25 -5.80 6.17
CA PRO A 100 5.14 -4.50 6.81
C PRO A 100 6.12 -3.48 6.21
N ASP A 101 5.67 -2.22 6.05
CA ASP A 101 6.58 -1.16 5.61
C ASP A 101 7.66 -0.93 6.69
N PRO A 102 8.97 -1.09 6.38
CA PRO A 102 10.04 -0.94 7.35
C PRO A 102 10.20 0.49 7.88
N ALA A 103 9.55 1.49 7.24
CA ALA A 103 9.51 2.87 7.75
C ALA A 103 8.37 3.12 8.75
N CYS A 104 7.56 2.12 9.09
CA CYS A 104 6.53 2.26 10.12
C CYS A 104 7.18 2.48 11.49
N TYR A 105 6.99 3.68 12.05
CA TYR A 105 7.56 4.09 13.34
C TYR A 105 6.65 3.79 14.54
N LEU A 106 5.41 3.35 14.30
CA LEU A 106 4.47 3.06 15.38
C LEU A 106 4.87 1.77 16.10
N THR A 107 4.75 1.76 17.40
CA THR A 107 4.94 0.58 18.27
C THR A 107 3.73 -0.35 18.22
N ASP A 108 3.89 -1.59 18.69
CA ASP A 108 2.79 -2.57 18.73
C ASP A 108 1.64 -2.13 19.65
N GLU A 109 1.93 -1.40 20.71
CA GLU A 109 0.94 -0.77 21.57
C GLU A 109 0.13 0.30 20.80
N GLU A 110 0.81 1.20 20.10
CA GLU A 110 0.17 2.29 19.34
C GLU A 110 -0.75 1.78 18.22
N ILE A 111 -0.43 0.63 17.62
CA ILE A 111 -1.26 -0.01 16.60
C ILE A 111 -2.34 -0.95 17.18
N GLY A 112 -2.34 -1.17 18.50
CA GLY A 112 -3.38 -1.91 19.22
C GLY A 112 -3.12 -3.40 19.43
N LEU A 113 -1.87 -3.87 19.39
CA LEU A 113 -1.53 -5.28 19.57
C LEU A 113 -1.18 -5.70 21.01
N LEU A 114 -0.83 -4.75 21.90
CA LEU A 114 -0.34 -5.03 23.26
C LEU A 114 -1.29 -4.60 24.40
N ALA A 115 -2.57 -4.34 24.12
CA ALA A 115 -3.49 -3.73 25.07
C ALA A 115 -3.89 -4.58 26.30
N ASP A 116 -3.30 -5.75 26.52
CA ASP A 116 -3.63 -6.68 27.64
C ASP A 116 -2.44 -6.99 28.57
N VAL A 117 -1.45 -6.11 28.71
CA VAL A 117 -0.46 -6.24 29.80
C VAL A 117 -0.83 -5.27 30.92
N PRO A 118 -1.47 -5.72 32.02
CA PRO A 118 -1.62 -4.88 33.20
C PRO A 118 -0.23 -4.44 33.65
N LEU A 119 -0.03 -3.13 33.79
CA LEU A 119 1.15 -2.53 34.40
C LEU A 119 1.33 -3.15 35.78
N ALA A 120 2.18 -4.17 35.87
CA ALA A 120 2.68 -4.67 37.15
C ALA A 120 3.59 -3.57 37.70
N VAL A 121 3.03 -2.79 38.63
CA VAL A 121 3.78 -1.86 39.46
C VAL A 121 4.34 -2.70 40.61
N GLU A 122 5.65 -2.96 40.60
CA GLU A 122 6.38 -3.33 41.82
C GLU A 122 6.65 -2.08 42.67
#